data_AF-A0A5X7VVV5-F1
#
_entry.id   AF-A0A5X7VVV5-F1
#
_cell.length_a   1.000
_cell.length_b   1.000
_cell.length_c   1.000
_cell.angle_alpha   90.00
_cell.angle_beta   90.00
_cell.angle_gamma   90.00
#
_symmetry.space_group_name_H-M   'P 1'
#
loop_
_entity.id
_entity.type
_entity.pdbx_description
1 polymer ?
#
loop_
_entity_poly.entity_id
_entity_poly.type
_entity_poly.pdbx_seq_one_letter_code
_entity_poly.pdbx_strand_id
1 'polypeptide(L)'
;MYPTYMPVLKAKKGEFDTFKQLPINIKNEMLPVFELPLLSEKQRTSKKYKSLSSPVAAFIEKCAADLSCIMEGRFFSVDVHRWPSNATIESGEHVLSYFIGCLKNKGCNVIPVIGYDRWEDEEYATVLRQISKNINKFVIRLDSFAFDDMIEEEPFFDTIDDVLAS
;
A
#
# COMPACT_ATOMS: atom_id res chain seq x y z
N MET A 1 2.77 -0.28 -25.62
CA MET A 1 2.23 -0.72 -24.32
C MET A 1 0.86 -0.08 -24.17
N TYR A 2 -0.18 -0.86 -23.89
CA TYR A 2 -1.51 -0.28 -23.62
C TYR A 2 -1.56 0.13 -22.14
N PRO A 3 -2.05 1.33 -21.80
CA PRO A 3 -2.22 1.74 -20.41
C PRO A 3 -3.12 0.75 -19.68
N THR A 4 -2.67 0.25 -18.51
CA THR A 4 -3.50 -0.56 -17.61
C THR A 4 -4.24 0.37 -16.67
N TYR A 5 -5.54 0.17 -16.52
CA TYR A 5 -6.31 0.94 -15.54
C TYR A 5 -5.94 0.53 -14.11
N MET A 6 -5.51 1.50 -13.31
CA MET A 6 -5.08 1.30 -11.91
C MET A 6 -5.90 2.19 -10.96
N PRO A 7 -7.13 1.79 -10.59
CA PRO A 7 -7.94 2.58 -9.68
C PRO A 7 -7.29 2.63 -8.30
N VAL A 8 -7.15 3.83 -7.74
CA VAL A 8 -6.71 4.03 -6.35
C VAL A 8 -7.93 4.04 -5.44
N LEU A 9 -8.09 2.96 -4.66
CA LEU A 9 -9.23 2.70 -3.80
C LEU A 9 -8.80 2.73 -2.34
N LYS A 10 -9.68 3.20 -1.45
CA LYS A 10 -9.44 3.05 -0.01
C LYS A 10 -9.75 1.62 0.41
N ALA A 11 -8.90 1.00 1.23
CA ALA A 11 -9.15 -0.34 1.76
C ALA A 11 -10.26 -0.32 2.84
N LYS A 12 -11.50 -0.09 2.42
CA LYS A 12 -12.70 0.08 3.26
C LYS A 12 -13.88 -0.67 2.68
N LYS A 13 -14.83 -1.00 3.55
CA LYS A 13 -16.04 -1.77 3.22
C LYS A 13 -16.78 -1.26 1.97
N GLY A 14 -16.96 0.06 1.81
CA GLY A 14 -17.66 0.60 0.64
C GLY A 14 -16.97 0.25 -0.68
N GLU A 15 -15.66 0.44 -0.77
CA GLU A 15 -14.87 0.09 -1.96
C GLU A 15 -14.83 -1.42 -2.18
N PHE A 16 -14.78 -2.19 -1.09
CA PHE A 16 -14.81 -3.64 -1.13
C PHE A 16 -16.13 -4.19 -1.69
N ASP A 17 -17.24 -3.65 -1.23
CA ASP A 17 -18.58 -4.06 -1.67
C ASP A 17 -18.77 -3.68 -3.16
N THR A 18 -18.31 -2.49 -3.57
CA THR A 18 -18.29 -2.08 -4.98
C THR A 18 -17.43 -3.00 -5.83
N PHE A 19 -16.19 -3.28 -5.41
CA PHE A 19 -15.29 -4.15 -6.15
C PHE A 19 -15.87 -5.56 -6.32
N LYS A 20 -16.50 -6.13 -5.28
CA LYS A 20 -17.16 -7.44 -5.36
C LYS A 20 -18.24 -7.49 -6.43
N GLN A 21 -19.00 -6.42 -6.61
CA GLN A 21 -20.07 -6.33 -7.60
C GLN A 21 -19.57 -6.13 -9.04
N LEU A 22 -18.29 -5.80 -9.25
CA LEU A 22 -17.76 -5.63 -10.59
C LEU A 22 -17.80 -6.95 -11.38
N PRO A 23 -18.15 -6.89 -12.68
CA PRO A 23 -18.04 -8.03 -13.59
C PRO A 23 -16.61 -8.59 -13.64
N ILE A 24 -16.50 -9.90 -13.86
CA ILE A 24 -15.21 -10.61 -13.87
C ILE A 24 -14.26 -10.10 -14.95
N ASN A 25 -14.78 -9.75 -16.13
CA ASN A 25 -13.99 -9.19 -17.23
C ASN A 25 -13.38 -7.84 -16.84
N ILE A 26 -14.16 -6.97 -16.19
CA ILE A 26 -13.67 -5.67 -15.71
C ILE A 26 -12.60 -5.86 -14.64
N LYS A 27 -12.78 -6.78 -13.69
CA LYS A 27 -11.77 -7.12 -12.68
C LYS A 27 -10.47 -7.66 -13.29
N ASN A 28 -10.53 -8.33 -14.43
CA ASN A 28 -9.35 -8.88 -15.12
C ASN A 28 -8.58 -7.81 -15.91
N GLU A 29 -9.21 -6.70 -16.26
CA GLU A 29 -8.63 -5.62 -17.09
C GLU A 29 -8.01 -4.49 -16.25
N MET A 30 -8.00 -4.61 -14.92
CA MET A 30 -7.45 -3.61 -14.00
C MET A 30 -6.43 -4.18 -13.05
N LEU A 31 -5.55 -3.30 -12.54
CA LEU A 31 -4.66 -3.59 -11.42
C LEU A 31 -4.96 -2.58 -10.29
N PRO A 32 -5.89 -2.91 -9.37
CA PRO A 32 -6.33 -1.96 -8.35
C PRO A 32 -5.22 -1.69 -7.34
N VAL A 33 -5.12 -0.43 -6.91
CA VAL A 33 -4.27 0.01 -5.80
C VAL A 33 -5.17 0.22 -4.58
N PHE A 34 -4.92 -0.49 -3.49
CA PHE A 34 -5.64 -0.32 -2.23
C PHE A 34 -4.81 0.46 -1.22
N GLU A 35 -5.23 1.69 -0.92
CA GLU A 35 -4.66 2.52 0.13
C GLU A 35 -5.11 2.01 1.51
N LEU A 36 -4.16 1.67 2.37
CA LEU A 36 -4.42 1.35 3.77
C LEU A 36 -4.97 2.58 4.49
N PRO A 37 -6.23 2.57 4.99
CA PRO A 37 -6.76 3.69 5.75
C PRO A 37 -6.00 3.88 7.07
N LEU A 38 -6.09 5.09 7.63
CA LEU A 38 -5.69 5.34 9.02
C LEU A 38 -6.71 4.74 10.00
N LEU A 39 -6.22 4.26 11.14
CA LEU A 39 -7.05 4.00 12.30
C LEU A 39 -7.53 5.34 12.89
N SER A 40 -8.78 5.70 12.65
CA SER A 40 -9.32 6.97 13.16
C SER A 40 -9.43 6.99 14.69
N GLU A 41 -9.38 8.17 15.31
CA GLU A 41 -9.56 8.32 16.76
C GLU A 41 -10.88 7.71 17.26
N LYS A 42 -11.97 7.89 16.49
CA LYS A 42 -13.27 7.28 16.78
C LYS A 42 -13.20 5.75 16.80
N GLN A 43 -12.42 5.14 15.90
CA GLN A 43 -12.20 3.70 15.92
C GLN A 43 -11.32 3.30 17.10
N ARG A 44 -10.24 4.05 17.37
CA ARG A 44 -9.31 3.80 18.48
C ARG A 44 -10.00 3.79 19.83
N THR A 45 -10.97 4.67 20.03
CA THR A 45 -11.76 4.79 21.27
C THR A 45 -12.95 3.82 21.34
N SER A 46 -13.27 3.11 20.26
CA SER A 46 -14.33 2.09 20.28
C SER A 46 -13.97 0.92 21.18
N LYS A 47 -14.98 0.25 21.75
CA LYS A 47 -14.78 -0.95 22.61
C LYS A 47 -13.89 -2.02 21.98
N LYS A 48 -13.92 -2.13 20.65
CA LYS A 48 -13.14 -3.12 19.91
C LYS A 48 -11.62 -2.89 20.00
N TYR A 49 -11.18 -1.62 19.90
CA TYR A 49 -9.75 -1.29 19.83
C TYR A 49 -9.21 -0.75 21.15
N LYS A 50 -10.04 -0.10 21.96
CA LYS A 50 -9.61 0.55 23.21
C LYS A 50 -9.02 -0.44 24.22
N SER A 51 -9.45 -1.70 24.20
CA SER A 51 -8.96 -2.75 25.12
C SER A 51 -7.76 -3.53 24.59
N LEU A 52 -7.31 -3.28 23.36
CA LEU A 52 -6.19 -4.01 22.76
C LEU A 52 -4.87 -3.35 23.15
N SER A 53 -3.86 -4.17 23.40
CA SER A 53 -2.48 -3.70 23.57
C SER A 53 -1.85 -3.25 22.25
N SER A 54 -2.32 -3.80 21.11
CA SER A 54 -1.81 -3.52 19.76
C SER A 54 -2.95 -3.14 18.78
N PRO A 55 -3.66 -2.02 19.01
CA PRO A 55 -4.81 -1.62 18.20
C PRO A 55 -4.50 -1.34 16.72
N VAL A 56 -3.31 -0.83 16.39
CA VAL A 56 -2.86 -0.56 15.01
C VAL A 56 -2.61 -1.87 14.29
N ALA A 57 -1.83 -2.78 14.88
CA ALA A 57 -1.61 -4.12 14.33
C ALA A 57 -2.93 -4.84 14.05
N ALA A 58 -3.82 -4.92 15.04
CA ALA A 58 -5.13 -5.56 14.91
C ALA A 58 -6.03 -4.89 13.84
N PHE A 59 -5.86 -3.59 13.62
CA PHE A 59 -6.57 -2.88 12.55
C PHE A 59 -6.04 -3.24 11.17
N ILE A 60 -4.73 -3.31 11.00
CA ILE A 60 -4.07 -3.70 9.75
C ILE A 60 -4.38 -5.15 9.40
N GLU A 61 -4.29 -6.07 10.38
CA GLU A 61 -4.64 -7.49 10.20
C GLU A 61 -6.09 -7.65 9.72
N LYS A 62 -7.01 -6.88 10.29
CA LYS A 62 -8.42 -6.88 9.86
C LYS A 62 -8.54 -6.38 8.41
N CYS A 63 -7.86 -5.30 8.05
CA CYS A 63 -7.89 -4.79 6.67
C CYS A 63 -7.30 -5.82 5.68
N ALA A 64 -6.20 -6.48 6.06
CA ALA A 64 -5.58 -7.54 5.27
C ALA A 64 -6.51 -8.75 5.10
N ALA A 65 -7.22 -9.14 6.17
CA ALA A 65 -8.22 -10.21 6.10
C ALA A 65 -9.36 -9.84 5.14
N ASP A 66 -9.94 -8.64 5.28
CA ASP A 66 -11.02 -8.18 4.42
C ASP A 66 -10.57 -8.14 2.94
N LEU A 67 -9.37 -7.62 2.65
CA LEU A 67 -8.79 -7.60 1.30
C LEU A 67 -8.53 -8.99 0.73
N SER A 68 -7.97 -9.91 1.53
CA SER A 68 -7.65 -11.26 1.07
C SER A 68 -8.88 -12.00 0.52
N CYS A 69 -10.04 -11.80 1.18
CA CYS A 69 -11.31 -12.37 0.75
C CYS A 69 -11.84 -11.77 -0.55
N ILE A 70 -11.43 -10.56 -0.91
CA ILE A 70 -11.93 -9.84 -2.09
C ILE A 70 -11.08 -10.14 -3.32
N MET A 71 -9.78 -10.27 -3.11
CA MET A 71 -8.84 -10.39 -4.22
C MET A 71 -8.72 -11.82 -4.74
N GLU A 72 -9.07 -12.84 -3.95
CA GLU A 72 -9.22 -14.23 -4.43
C GLU A 72 -8.03 -14.73 -5.29
N GLY A 73 -6.80 -14.39 -4.89
CA GLY A 73 -5.58 -14.77 -5.61
C GLY A 73 -5.19 -13.86 -6.80
N ARG A 74 -5.92 -12.79 -7.07
CA ARG A 74 -5.55 -11.76 -8.06
C ARG A 74 -4.35 -10.95 -7.61
N PHE A 75 -3.63 -10.39 -8.58
CA PHE A 75 -2.66 -9.35 -8.30
C PHE A 75 -3.37 -8.03 -7.96
N PHE A 76 -2.84 -7.33 -6.96
CA PHE A 76 -3.26 -5.99 -6.60
C PHE A 76 -2.11 -5.26 -5.93
N SER A 77 -2.19 -3.95 -5.95
CA SER A 77 -1.20 -3.09 -5.31
C SER A 77 -1.70 -2.60 -3.96
N VAL A 78 -0.78 -2.36 -3.03
CA VAL A 78 -1.09 -1.75 -1.73
C VAL A 78 -0.22 -0.53 -1.47
N ASP A 79 -0.87 0.50 -0.97
CA ASP A 79 -0.24 1.79 -0.71
C ASP A 79 -0.50 2.20 0.75
N VAL A 80 0.47 2.87 1.35
CA VAL A 80 0.39 3.47 2.69
C VAL A 80 0.50 4.99 2.64
N HIS A 81 0.27 5.63 1.50
CA HIS A 81 0.34 7.09 1.28
C HIS A 81 -0.33 7.96 2.35
N ARG A 82 -1.35 7.45 3.05
CA ARG A 82 -2.03 8.19 4.13
C ARG A 82 -1.32 8.14 5.48
N TRP A 83 -0.32 7.27 5.62
CA TRP A 83 0.50 7.12 6.81
C TRP A 83 1.79 7.94 6.65
N PRO A 84 2.36 8.46 7.75
CA PRO A 84 3.72 8.97 7.75
C PRO A 84 4.71 7.95 7.17
N SER A 85 5.78 8.44 6.53
CA SER A 85 6.86 7.63 5.92
C SER A 85 7.57 6.70 6.91
N ASN A 86 7.61 7.08 8.18
CA ASN A 86 8.19 6.32 9.30
C ASN A 86 7.13 5.68 10.21
N ALA A 87 5.91 5.47 9.70
CA ALA A 87 4.83 4.93 10.51
C ALA A 87 5.10 3.47 10.92
N THR A 88 5.02 3.19 12.21
CA THR A 88 5.21 1.85 12.78
C THR A 88 3.97 1.37 13.52
N ILE A 89 3.82 0.05 13.62
CA ILE A 89 2.88 -0.58 14.56
C ILE A 89 3.51 -0.63 15.96
N GLU A 90 2.77 -1.12 16.95
CA GLU A 90 3.22 -1.12 18.34
C GLU A 90 4.52 -1.92 18.61
N SER A 91 4.85 -2.89 17.76
CA SER A 91 6.12 -3.64 17.85
C SER A 91 7.34 -2.89 17.29
N GLY A 92 7.14 -1.72 16.66
CA GLY A 92 8.16 -0.99 15.93
C GLY A 92 8.33 -1.43 14.47
N GLU A 93 7.60 -2.43 13.98
CA GLU A 93 7.63 -2.79 12.57
C GLU A 93 6.92 -1.73 11.71
N HIS A 94 7.52 -1.37 10.57
CA HIS A 94 6.93 -0.42 9.63
C HIS A 94 5.58 -0.91 9.08
N VAL A 95 4.60 0.00 9.00
CA VAL A 95 3.21 -0.31 8.63
C VAL A 95 3.09 -1.01 7.28
N LEU A 96 3.87 -0.58 6.27
CA LEU A 96 3.87 -1.22 4.95
C LEU A 96 4.38 -2.66 5.01
N SER A 97 5.50 -2.91 5.70
CA SER A 97 6.08 -4.25 5.87
C SER A 97 5.08 -5.19 6.53
N TYR A 98 4.52 -4.75 7.65
CA TYR A 98 3.58 -5.55 8.42
C TYR A 98 2.31 -5.87 7.62
N PHE A 99 1.78 -4.89 6.89
CA PHE A 99 0.59 -5.08 6.06
C PHE A 99 0.83 -6.06 4.91
N ILE A 100 1.97 -5.96 4.21
CA ILE A 100 2.38 -6.90 3.18
C ILE A 100 2.55 -8.30 3.77
N GLY A 101 3.21 -8.43 4.93
CA GLY A 101 3.37 -9.70 5.63
C GLY A 101 2.04 -10.36 5.94
N CYS A 102 1.07 -9.58 6.47
CA CYS A 102 -0.28 -10.05 6.73
C CYS A 102 -1.01 -10.56 5.48
N LEU A 103 -0.85 -9.88 4.34
CA LEU A 103 -1.43 -10.29 3.05
C LEU A 103 -0.75 -11.53 2.47
N LYS A 104 0.59 -11.59 2.52
CA LYS A 104 1.38 -12.74 2.06
C LYS A 104 1.07 -14.00 2.87
N ASN A 105 0.93 -13.89 4.19
CA ASN A 105 0.52 -14.99 5.06
C ASN A 105 -0.89 -15.52 4.75
N LYS A 106 -1.70 -14.74 4.02
CA LYS A 106 -3.03 -15.13 3.51
C LYS A 106 -3.01 -15.60 2.05
N GLY A 107 -1.83 -15.77 1.45
CA GLY A 107 -1.67 -16.23 0.07
C GLY A 107 -1.97 -15.16 -0.99
N CYS A 108 -1.99 -13.87 -0.62
CA CYS A 108 -2.27 -12.80 -1.57
C CYS A 108 -1.08 -12.46 -2.49
N ASN A 109 -1.38 -12.14 -3.74
CA ASN A 109 -0.43 -11.66 -4.74
C ASN A 109 -0.30 -10.13 -4.70
N VAL A 110 0.33 -9.64 -3.63
CA VAL A 110 0.48 -8.19 -3.37
C VAL A 110 1.70 -7.57 -4.08
N ILE A 111 1.50 -6.36 -4.61
CA ILE A 111 2.51 -5.50 -5.24
C ILE A 111 2.63 -4.20 -4.40
N PRO A 112 3.75 -3.94 -3.72
CA PRO A 112 3.91 -2.72 -2.93
C PRO A 112 3.93 -1.47 -3.82
N VAL A 113 3.37 -0.37 -3.32
CA VAL A 113 3.49 0.95 -3.92
C VAL A 113 4.60 1.75 -3.25
N ILE A 114 5.49 2.33 -4.06
CA ILE A 114 6.51 3.29 -3.70
C ILE A 114 5.91 4.69 -3.92
N GLY A 115 5.89 5.51 -2.88
CA GLY A 115 5.60 6.94 -3.04
C GLY A 115 6.86 7.67 -3.43
N TYR A 116 6.89 8.24 -4.62
CA TYR A 116 8.03 9.04 -5.10
C TYR A 116 8.33 10.19 -4.12
N ASP A 117 7.27 10.86 -3.65
CA ASP A 117 7.28 11.96 -2.67
C ASP A 117 7.94 11.63 -1.32
N ARG A 118 8.13 10.34 -1.01
CA ARG A 118 8.67 9.87 0.28
C ARG A 118 10.02 9.18 0.14
N TRP A 119 10.57 9.08 -1.07
CA TRP A 119 11.79 8.30 -1.30
C TRP A 119 13.01 8.87 -0.58
N GLU A 120 13.07 10.19 -0.39
CA GLU A 120 14.14 10.85 0.38
C GLU A 120 14.17 10.48 1.87
N ASP A 121 13.09 9.90 2.40
CA ASP A 121 13.08 9.36 3.76
C ASP A 121 13.86 8.03 3.78
N GLU A 122 15.05 8.06 4.39
CA GLU A 122 15.94 6.88 4.48
C GLU A 122 15.30 5.68 5.17
N GLU A 123 14.41 5.90 6.16
CA GLU A 123 13.72 4.81 6.85
C GLU A 123 12.72 4.14 5.89
N TYR A 124 11.95 4.94 5.16
CA TYR A 124 11.01 4.47 4.14
C TYR A 124 11.71 3.72 3.00
N ALA A 125 12.77 4.30 2.43
CA ALA A 125 13.56 3.68 1.38
C ALA A 125 14.21 2.37 1.86
N THR A 126 14.73 2.34 3.09
CA THR A 126 15.29 1.12 3.70
C THR A 126 14.23 0.03 3.82
N VAL A 127 13.02 0.36 4.26
CA VAL A 127 11.91 -0.62 4.34
C VAL A 127 11.60 -1.19 2.96
N LEU A 128 11.50 -0.35 1.92
CA LEU A 128 11.25 -0.81 0.56
C LEU A 128 12.37 -1.69 0.00
N ARG A 129 13.64 -1.36 0.26
CA ARG A 129 14.81 -2.20 -0.04
C ARG A 129 14.78 -3.55 0.69
N GLN A 130 14.27 -3.63 1.91
CA GLN A 130 14.08 -4.93 2.58
C GLN A 130 12.94 -5.73 1.95
N ILE A 131 11.85 -5.06 1.55
CA ILE A 131 10.72 -5.69 0.86
C ILE A 131 11.18 -6.23 -0.52
N SER A 132 12.05 -5.51 -1.24
CA SER A 132 12.54 -5.89 -2.58
C SER A 132 13.28 -7.23 -2.60
N LYS A 133 13.90 -7.62 -1.49
CA LYS A 133 14.55 -8.94 -1.32
C LYS A 133 13.58 -10.12 -1.52
N ASN A 134 12.29 -9.92 -1.28
CA ASN A 134 11.26 -10.97 -1.35
C ASN A 134 10.17 -10.68 -2.40
N ILE A 135 10.12 -9.47 -2.95
CA ILE A 135 9.13 -9.03 -3.92
C ILE A 135 9.86 -8.30 -5.05
N ASN A 136 9.67 -8.74 -6.29
CA ASN A 136 10.35 -8.18 -7.47
C ASN A 136 9.44 -7.31 -8.36
N LYS A 137 8.26 -6.94 -7.87
CA LYS A 137 7.29 -6.11 -8.58
C LYS A 137 6.85 -4.98 -7.66
N PHE A 138 6.94 -3.76 -8.17
CA PHE A 138 6.55 -2.54 -7.48
C PHE A 138 5.74 -1.64 -8.42
N VAL A 139 4.99 -0.73 -7.83
CA VAL A 139 4.34 0.38 -8.53
C VAL A 139 4.91 1.66 -7.95
N ILE A 140 5.33 2.58 -8.79
CA ILE A 140 5.73 3.92 -8.35
C ILE A 140 4.51 4.83 -8.51
N ARG A 141 4.11 5.48 -7.42
CA ARG A 141 3.08 6.51 -7.42
C ARG A 141 3.76 7.86 -7.64
N LEU A 142 3.43 8.48 -8.76
CA LEU A 142 3.79 9.86 -9.08
C LEU A 142 2.61 10.75 -8.67
N ASP A 143 2.86 11.69 -7.78
CA ASP A 143 1.90 12.72 -7.38
C ASP A 143 2.36 14.11 -7.87
N SER A 144 1.77 15.18 -7.34
CA SER A 144 2.13 16.54 -7.74
C SER A 144 3.62 16.84 -7.58
N PHE A 145 4.28 16.28 -6.56
CA PHE A 145 5.69 16.51 -6.32
C PHE A 145 6.54 15.95 -7.47
N ALA A 146 6.21 14.75 -7.94
CA ALA A 146 6.88 14.17 -9.11
C ALA A 146 6.67 15.01 -10.38
N PHE A 147 5.49 15.62 -10.56
CA PHE A 147 5.24 16.48 -11.71
C PHE A 147 6.01 17.80 -11.65
N ASP A 148 6.22 18.34 -10.45
CA ASP A 148 7.06 19.52 -10.24
C ASP A 148 8.53 19.19 -10.55
N ASP A 149 9.03 18.06 -10.05
CA ASP A 149 10.38 17.58 -10.35
C ASP A 149 10.56 17.26 -11.84
N MET A 150 9.54 16.78 -12.54
CA MET A 150 9.63 16.54 -13.99
C MET A 150 9.89 17.82 -14.82
N ILE A 151 9.70 19.02 -14.24
CA ILE A 151 10.11 20.28 -14.88
C ILE A 151 11.64 20.40 -14.87
N GLU A 152 12.28 19.91 -13.81
CA GLU A 152 13.73 19.80 -13.65
C GLU A 152 14.13 18.33 -13.85
N GLU A 153 14.23 17.90 -15.11
CA GLU A 153 14.35 16.48 -15.49
C GLU A 153 15.44 15.69 -14.72
N GLU A 154 16.58 16.31 -14.38
CA GLU A 154 17.69 15.65 -13.66
C GLU A 154 17.28 15.10 -12.28
N PRO A 155 16.81 15.91 -11.32
CA PRO A 155 16.28 15.43 -10.03
C PRO A 155 15.27 14.28 -10.14
N PHE A 156 14.37 14.35 -11.13
CA PHE A 156 13.39 13.30 -11.38
C PHE A 156 14.04 11.98 -11.78
N PHE A 157 14.96 12.01 -12.74
CA PHE A 157 15.65 10.81 -13.20
C PHE A 157 16.59 10.26 -12.12
N ASP A 158 17.29 11.10 -11.37
CA ASP A 158 18.15 10.66 -10.27
C ASP A 158 17.37 9.87 -9.20
N THR A 159 16.18 10.37 -8.83
CA THR A 159 15.30 9.69 -7.86
C THR A 159 14.78 8.37 -8.42
N ILE A 160 14.33 8.35 -9.67
CA ILE A 160 13.86 7.12 -10.32
C ILE A 160 14.99 6.09 -10.44
N ASP A 161 16.20 6.51 -10.79
CA ASP A 161 17.35 5.61 -10.93
C ASP A 161 17.76 5.02 -9.58
N ASP A 162 17.74 5.77 -8.48
CA ASP A 162 17.98 5.22 -7.14
C ASP A 162 16.89 4.22 -6.72
N VAL A 163 15.63 4.49 -7.04
CA VAL A 163 14.53 3.53 -6.84
C VAL A 163 14.77 2.24 -7.64
N LEU A 164 15.23 2.33 -8.88
CA LEU A 164 15.44 1.18 -9.77
C LEU A 164 16.72 0.39 -9.45
N ALA A 165 17.72 1.03 -8.83
CA ALA A 165 18.96 0.39 -8.40
C ALA A 165 18.84 -0.36 -7.05
N SER A 166 17.73 -0.14 -6.33
CA SER A 166 17.42 -0.65 -4.97
C SER A 166 16.71 -2.01 -4.97
#